data_AF-A0A845BFE9-F1
#
_entry.id   AF-A0A845BFE9-F1
#
_cell.length_a   1.000
_cell.length_b   1.000
_cell.length_c   1.000
_cell.angle_alpha   90.00
_cell.angle_beta   90.00
_cell.angle_gamma   90.00
#
_symmetry.space_group_name_H-M   'P 1'
#
loop_
_entity.id
_entity.type
_entity.pdbx_description
1 polymer ?
#
loop_
_entity_poly.entity_id
_entity_poly.type
_entity_poly.pdbx_seq_one_letter_code
_entity_poly.pdbx_strand_id
1 'polypeptide(L)'
;MMPLGLNLLLNAANSALDQLWMLRLGRDIGVLLPDYLDPGRVCPVEGPASAEEAALRDTLLQIGRQMRAVGVAAAARAVLQAPLAERRRAALLALAGSAAWQEVEGQPGLQQRHAAGGRRYLMSSRAGGGAAHAPHAIRAYRQELWVLHDAAAPAGPPRSAPCLSREDAPDCLSLDLALQEVALALREAGEDGLALQVTALCGRAGTLALPAPAPSLPDRREPAAA
;
A
#
# COMPACT_ATOMS: atom_id res chain seq x y z
N MET A 1 0.61 25.52 -15.83
CA MET A 1 1.61 24.80 -16.66
C MET A 1 1.79 23.31 -16.28
N MET A 2 1.06 22.75 -15.30
CA MET A 2 1.25 21.37 -14.79
C MET A 2 0.53 20.19 -15.49
N PRO A 3 -0.45 20.35 -16.41
CA PRO A 3 -1.29 19.21 -16.83
C PRO A 3 -0.57 18.21 -17.74
N LEU A 4 0.40 18.65 -18.55
CA LEU A 4 1.07 17.78 -19.52
C LEU A 4 1.95 16.72 -18.82
N GLY A 5 2.72 17.12 -17.80
CA GLY A 5 3.58 16.20 -17.04
C GLY A 5 2.77 15.13 -16.30
N LEU A 6 1.66 15.52 -15.66
CA LEU A 6 0.79 14.59 -14.95
C LEU A 6 0.12 13.59 -15.92
N ASN A 7 -0.36 14.05 -17.07
CA ASN A 7 -0.97 13.15 -18.06
C ASN A 7 0.01 12.10 -18.57
N LEU A 8 1.28 12.49 -18.81
CA LEU A 8 2.32 11.54 -19.20
C LEU A 8 2.60 10.50 -18.10
N LEU A 9 2.65 10.94 -16.84
CA LEU A 9 2.80 10.03 -15.69
C LEU A 9 1.64 9.05 -15.58
N LEU A 10 0.39 9.52 -15.73
CA LEU A 10 -0.80 8.66 -15.67
C LEU A 10 -0.84 7.66 -16.84
N ASN A 11 -0.42 8.06 -18.04
CA ASN A 11 -0.32 7.14 -19.17
C ASN A 11 0.77 6.08 -18.94
N ALA A 12 1.94 6.49 -18.45
CA ALA A 12 3.02 5.56 -18.10
C ALA A 12 2.58 4.57 -17.01
N ALA A 13 1.89 5.06 -15.97
CA ALA A 13 1.33 4.24 -14.90
C ALA A 13 0.33 3.21 -15.44
N ASN A 14 -0.58 3.64 -16.32
CA ASN A 14 -1.54 2.74 -16.95
C ASN A 14 -0.84 1.61 -17.70
N SER A 15 0.10 1.93 -18.59
CA SER A 15 0.83 0.92 -19.36
C SER A 15 1.63 -0.03 -18.46
N ALA A 16 2.28 0.49 -17.42
CA ALA A 16 3.03 -0.34 -16.48
C ALA A 16 2.13 -1.26 -15.63
N LEU A 17 0.94 -0.79 -15.21
CA LEU A 17 -0.05 -1.62 -14.53
C LEU A 17 -0.54 -2.75 -15.44
N ASP A 18 -0.81 -2.46 -16.71
CA ASP A 18 -1.25 -3.48 -17.68
C ASP A 18 -0.16 -4.53 -17.93
N GLN A 19 1.09 -4.10 -18.08
CA GLN A 19 2.24 -5.00 -18.24
C GLN A 19 2.42 -5.90 -17.01
N LEU A 20 2.35 -5.33 -15.81
CA LEU A 20 2.44 -6.10 -14.57
C LEU A 20 1.30 -7.12 -14.45
N TRP A 21 0.07 -6.73 -14.79
CA TRP A 21 -1.07 -7.65 -14.80
C TRP A 21 -0.89 -8.79 -15.81
N MET A 22 -0.42 -8.49 -17.03
CA MET A 22 -0.15 -9.50 -18.06
C MET A 22 0.94 -10.51 -17.64
N LEU A 23 2.03 -10.05 -17.01
CA LEU A 23 3.07 -10.94 -16.47
C LEU A 23 2.52 -11.87 -15.38
N ARG A 24 1.61 -11.37 -14.54
CA ARG A 24 0.97 -12.14 -13.47
C ARG A 24 -0.02 -13.17 -14.02
N LEU A 25 -0.77 -12.82 -15.07
CA LEU A 25 -1.66 -13.75 -15.77
C LEU A 25 -0.88 -14.92 -16.38
N GLY A 26 0.30 -14.67 -16.96
CA GLY A 26 1.15 -15.70 -17.55
C GLY A 26 1.68 -16.77 -16.56
N ARG A 27 1.48 -16.58 -15.25
CA ARG A 27 1.92 -17.49 -14.18
C ARG A 27 0.78 -18.34 -13.58
N ASP A 28 -0.42 -18.33 -14.17
CA ASP A 28 -1.65 -18.97 -13.65
C ASP A 28 -2.09 -18.51 -12.24
N ILE A 29 -1.47 -17.43 -11.72
CA ILE A 29 -1.78 -16.84 -10.42
C ILE A 29 -2.77 -15.68 -10.56
N GLY A 30 -2.85 -15.06 -11.75
CA GLY A 30 -3.73 -13.92 -12.01
C GLY A 30 -5.23 -14.21 -11.90
N VAL A 31 -5.65 -15.48 -11.86
CA VAL A 31 -7.06 -15.87 -11.63
C VAL A 31 -7.44 -15.79 -10.15
N LEU A 32 -6.47 -15.92 -9.24
CA LEU A 32 -6.71 -15.96 -7.79
C LEU A 32 -6.54 -14.59 -7.13
N LEU A 33 -5.92 -13.64 -7.83
CA LEU A 33 -5.56 -12.33 -7.31
C LEU A 33 -6.39 -11.23 -7.97
N PRO A 34 -6.58 -10.09 -7.29
CA PRO A 34 -7.13 -8.90 -7.92
C PRO A 34 -6.30 -8.48 -9.15
N ASP A 35 -7.01 -7.87 -10.11
CA ASP A 35 -6.44 -7.31 -11.33
C ASP A 35 -5.26 -6.37 -11.02
N TYR A 36 -5.40 -5.57 -9.96
CA TYR A 36 -4.39 -4.62 -9.51
C TYR A 36 -4.00 -4.89 -8.05
N LEU A 37 -2.69 -4.92 -7.79
CA LEU A 37 -2.10 -5.06 -6.45
C LEU A 37 -1.26 -3.83 -6.12
N ASP A 38 -0.92 -3.66 -4.84
CA ASP A 38 0.06 -2.65 -4.43
C ASP A 38 1.44 -3.03 -5.01
N PRO A 39 2.05 -2.23 -5.90
CA PRO A 39 3.33 -2.56 -6.49
C PRO A 39 4.45 -2.59 -5.44
N GLY A 40 4.28 -1.93 -4.30
CA GLY A 40 5.21 -1.96 -3.18
C GLY A 40 5.35 -3.33 -2.54
N ARG A 41 4.49 -4.28 -2.89
CA ARG A 41 4.42 -5.59 -2.24
C ARG A 41 4.25 -6.72 -3.23
N VAL A 42 5.12 -7.73 -3.13
CA VAL A 42 4.91 -9.03 -3.77
C VAL A 42 3.99 -9.87 -2.89
N CYS A 43 2.85 -10.31 -3.44
CA CYS A 43 1.93 -11.16 -2.70
C CYS A 43 2.57 -12.54 -2.51
N PRO A 44 2.58 -13.14 -1.30
CA PRO A 44 3.22 -14.44 -1.05
C PRO A 44 2.79 -15.57 -1.98
N VAL A 45 1.57 -15.51 -2.53
CA VAL A 45 1.05 -16.54 -3.44
C VAL A 45 1.60 -16.40 -4.87
N GLU A 46 2.19 -15.25 -5.21
CA GLU A 46 2.86 -15.03 -6.50
C GLU A 46 4.18 -15.78 -6.58
N GLY A 47 4.78 -16.16 -5.43
CA GLY A 47 6.14 -16.65 -5.37
C GLY A 47 7.15 -15.53 -5.68
N PRO A 48 8.42 -15.87 -5.97
CA PRO A 48 9.43 -14.87 -6.28
C PRO A 48 9.08 -14.12 -7.57
N ALA A 49 9.26 -12.80 -7.58
CA ALA A 49 9.10 -11.96 -8.76
C ALA A 49 10.24 -12.22 -9.76
N SER A 50 9.95 -12.17 -11.06
CA SER A 50 11.00 -12.12 -12.07
C SER A 50 11.73 -10.78 -12.02
N ALA A 51 12.92 -10.68 -12.63
CA ALA A 51 13.65 -9.41 -12.70
C ALA A 51 12.84 -8.30 -13.43
N GLU A 52 12.10 -8.69 -14.46
CA GLU A 52 11.20 -7.78 -15.20
C GLU A 52 10.03 -7.31 -14.33
N GLU A 53 9.40 -8.22 -13.58
CA GLU A 53 8.31 -7.90 -12.67
C GLU A 53 8.77 -6.95 -11.54
N ALA A 54 9.96 -7.22 -10.97
CA ALA A 54 10.57 -6.35 -9.96
C ALA A 54 10.83 -4.95 -10.53
N ALA A 55 11.40 -4.84 -11.74
CA ALA A 55 11.65 -3.56 -12.38
C ALA A 55 10.36 -2.77 -12.68
N LEU A 56 9.28 -3.45 -13.07
CA LEU A 56 7.97 -2.82 -13.28
C LEU A 56 7.37 -2.31 -11.97
N ARG A 57 7.46 -3.08 -10.89
CA ARG A 57 7.03 -2.65 -9.55
C ARG A 57 7.82 -1.42 -9.09
N ASP A 58 9.13 -1.41 -9.27
CA ASP A 58 9.98 -0.26 -8.97
C ASP A 58 9.61 0.98 -9.82
N THR A 59 9.31 0.77 -11.11
CA THR A 59 8.85 1.83 -12.00
C THR A 59 7.53 2.42 -11.52
N LEU A 60 6.55 1.59 -11.15
CA LEU A 60 5.27 2.02 -10.61
C LEU A 60 5.43 2.81 -9.30
N LEU A 61 6.31 2.35 -8.40
CA LEU A 61 6.65 3.09 -7.17
C LEU A 61 7.29 4.44 -7.47
N GLN A 62 8.17 4.52 -8.47
CA GLN A 62 8.81 5.75 -8.89
C GLN A 62 7.81 6.74 -9.50
N ILE A 63 6.87 6.26 -10.33
CA ILE A 63 5.77 7.08 -10.86
C ILE A 63 4.91 7.61 -9.71
N GLY A 64 4.59 6.77 -8.72
CA GLY A 64 3.86 7.20 -7.51
C GLY A 64 4.56 8.32 -6.74
N ARG A 65 5.89 8.27 -6.60
CA ARG A 65 6.69 9.37 -6.03
C ARG A 65 6.60 10.64 -6.87
N GLN A 66 6.68 10.53 -8.19
CA GLN A 66 6.55 11.67 -9.10
C GLN A 66 5.16 12.30 -9.04
N MET A 67 4.09 11.48 -8.96
CA MET A 67 2.72 11.96 -8.76
C MET A 67 2.59 12.76 -7.47
N ARG A 68 3.18 12.28 -6.36
CA ARG A 68 3.24 13.04 -5.10
C ARG A 68 3.99 14.36 -5.25
N ALA A 69 5.12 14.37 -5.94
CA ALA A 69 5.93 15.58 -6.14
C ALA A 69 5.21 16.64 -6.99
N VAL A 70 4.37 16.23 -7.95
CA VAL A 70 3.49 17.14 -8.71
C VAL A 70 2.38 17.70 -7.81
N GLY A 71 1.89 16.90 -6.87
CA GLY A 71 0.92 17.28 -5.86
C GLY A 71 -0.24 16.29 -5.77
N VAL A 72 -0.48 15.75 -4.58
CA VAL A 72 -1.50 14.72 -4.34
C VAL A 72 -2.90 15.17 -4.74
N ALA A 73 -3.27 16.43 -4.47
CA ALA A 73 -4.56 16.99 -4.87
C ALA A 73 -4.73 17.06 -6.40
N ALA A 74 -3.69 17.45 -7.13
CA ALA A 74 -3.72 17.52 -8.59
C ALA A 74 -3.84 16.11 -9.20
N ALA A 75 -3.04 15.17 -8.70
CA ALA A 75 -3.12 13.77 -9.09
C ALA A 75 -4.50 13.16 -8.80
N ALA A 76 -5.05 13.43 -7.61
CA ALA A 76 -6.36 12.92 -7.21
C ALA A 76 -7.48 13.42 -8.14
N ARG A 77 -7.54 14.74 -8.40
CA ARG A 77 -8.52 15.31 -9.33
C ARG A 77 -8.41 14.69 -10.72
N ALA A 78 -7.19 14.60 -11.26
CA ALA A 78 -6.97 14.06 -12.61
C ALA A 78 -7.45 12.61 -12.73
N VAL A 79 -7.16 11.76 -11.74
CA VAL A 79 -7.61 10.36 -11.76
C VAL A 79 -9.11 10.22 -11.52
N LEU A 80 -9.68 10.99 -10.58
CA LEU A 80 -11.11 10.92 -10.26
C LEU A 80 -11.99 11.43 -11.41
N GLN A 81 -11.52 12.41 -12.18
CA GLN A 81 -12.24 12.96 -13.34
C GLN A 81 -12.03 12.15 -14.63
N ALA A 82 -11.05 11.23 -14.67
CA ALA A 82 -10.80 10.41 -15.83
C ALA A 82 -11.92 9.37 -16.04
N PRO A 83 -12.30 9.05 -17.29
CA PRO A 83 -13.34 8.07 -17.60
C PRO A 83 -12.83 6.62 -17.43
N LEU A 84 -12.45 6.28 -16.21
CA LEU A 84 -11.85 5.00 -15.84
C LEU A 84 -12.81 4.18 -14.99
N ALA A 85 -12.71 2.85 -15.07
CA ALA A 85 -13.38 1.95 -14.14
C ALA A 85 -12.90 2.20 -12.69
N GLU A 86 -13.77 1.98 -11.72
CA GLU A 86 -13.52 2.30 -10.30
C GLU A 86 -12.25 1.62 -9.76
N ARG A 87 -12.08 0.31 -10.03
CA ARG A 87 -10.88 -0.44 -9.65
C ARG A 87 -9.59 0.14 -10.24
N ARG A 88 -9.65 0.64 -11.47
CA ARG A 88 -8.50 1.27 -12.14
C ARG A 88 -8.17 2.62 -11.53
N ARG A 89 -9.19 3.41 -11.16
CA ARG A 89 -9.00 4.66 -10.40
C ARG A 89 -8.33 4.38 -9.05
N ALA A 90 -8.82 3.38 -8.32
CA ALA A 90 -8.25 2.94 -7.06
C ALA A 90 -6.76 2.57 -7.22
N ALA A 91 -6.43 1.72 -8.21
CA ALA A 91 -5.04 1.33 -8.47
C ALA A 91 -4.12 2.52 -8.78
N LEU A 92 -4.54 3.43 -9.67
CA LEU A 92 -3.76 4.60 -10.04
C LEU A 92 -3.56 5.58 -8.87
N LEU A 93 -4.61 5.82 -8.08
CA LEU A 93 -4.50 6.66 -6.89
C LEU A 93 -3.58 6.03 -5.86
N ALA A 94 -3.71 4.73 -5.63
CA ALA A 94 -2.90 4.00 -4.67
C ALA A 94 -1.39 4.12 -4.98
N LEU A 95 -0.97 4.28 -6.24
CA LEU A 95 0.44 4.52 -6.57
C LEU A 95 1.04 5.70 -5.78
N ALA A 96 0.28 6.78 -5.62
CA ALA A 96 0.73 7.96 -4.87
C ALA A 96 0.90 7.66 -3.37
N GLY A 97 0.17 6.70 -2.80
CA GLY A 97 0.32 6.26 -1.41
C GLY A 97 1.20 5.02 -1.22
N SER A 98 1.59 4.37 -2.32
CA SER A 98 2.37 3.15 -2.27
C SER A 98 3.83 3.43 -1.87
N ALA A 99 4.42 2.45 -1.20
CA ALA A 99 5.83 2.43 -0.86
C ALA A 99 6.30 0.97 -0.73
N ALA A 100 7.60 0.76 -0.92
CA ALA A 100 8.20 -0.57 -0.83
C ALA A 100 8.02 -1.15 0.57
N TRP A 101 7.59 -2.41 0.61
CA TRP A 101 7.59 -3.23 1.80
C TRP A 101 8.93 -3.96 1.92
N GLN A 102 9.44 -4.04 3.15
CA GLN A 102 10.68 -4.73 3.47
C GLN A 102 10.39 -5.86 4.44
N GLU A 103 11.06 -7.00 4.27
CA GLU A 103 10.94 -8.08 5.24
C GLU A 103 11.54 -7.65 6.58
N VAL A 104 10.89 -8.05 7.67
CA VAL A 104 11.41 -7.77 9.02
C VAL A 104 12.50 -8.79 9.33
N GLU A 105 13.69 -8.31 9.70
CA GLU A 105 14.83 -9.17 10.01
C GLU A 105 14.47 -10.22 11.08
N GLY A 106 14.80 -11.48 10.80
CA GLY A 106 14.52 -12.61 11.68
C GLY A 106 13.04 -13.05 11.73
N GLN A 107 12.15 -12.46 10.93
CA GLN A 107 10.72 -12.79 10.92
C GLN A 107 10.17 -13.05 9.51
N PRO A 108 10.36 -14.28 8.99
CA PRO A 108 9.86 -14.65 7.67
C PRO A 108 8.36 -14.41 7.51
N GLY A 109 7.97 -13.77 6.41
CA GLY A 109 6.56 -13.50 6.09
C GLY A 109 5.92 -12.33 6.84
N LEU A 110 6.67 -11.64 7.71
CA LEU A 110 6.29 -10.33 8.24
C LEU A 110 7.01 -9.24 7.45
N GLN A 111 6.24 -8.28 6.95
CA GLN A 111 6.76 -7.16 6.18
C GLN A 111 6.47 -5.84 6.90
N GLN A 112 7.34 -4.87 6.71
CA GLN A 112 7.22 -3.52 7.24
C GLN A 112 7.31 -2.47 6.13
N ARG A 113 6.59 -1.36 6.33
CA ARG A 113 6.64 -0.19 5.47
C ARG A 113 6.62 1.08 6.31
N HIS A 114 7.47 2.04 5.97
CA HIS A 114 7.43 3.38 6.53
C HIS A 114 6.43 4.27 5.78
N ALA A 115 5.80 5.18 6.51
CA ALA A 115 4.80 6.08 5.99
C ALA A 115 5.02 7.52 6.48
N ALA A 116 4.17 8.43 6.02
CA ALA A 116 4.24 9.83 6.46
C ALA A 116 3.94 9.96 7.97
N GLY A 117 4.43 11.04 8.58
CA GLY A 117 4.15 11.33 9.99
C GLY A 117 4.78 10.35 10.99
N GLY A 118 5.89 9.69 10.62
CA GLY A 118 6.62 8.78 11.51
C GLY A 118 5.96 7.42 11.72
N ARG A 119 4.84 7.14 11.04
CA ARG A 119 4.15 5.86 11.16
C ARG A 119 4.94 4.75 10.50
N ARG A 120 4.88 3.57 11.12
CA ARG A 120 5.32 2.32 10.52
C ARG A 120 4.16 1.34 10.50
N TYR A 121 3.98 0.70 9.35
CA TYR A 121 3.00 -0.36 9.20
C TYR A 121 3.71 -1.71 9.20
N LEU A 122 3.13 -2.67 9.90
CA LEU A 122 3.51 -4.07 9.82
C LEU A 122 2.38 -4.83 9.15
N MET A 123 2.71 -5.75 8.26
CA MET A 123 1.74 -6.61 7.63
C MET A 123 2.24 -8.03 7.58
N SER A 124 1.39 -8.95 7.97
CA SER A 124 1.59 -10.37 7.72
C SER A 124 0.60 -10.82 6.66
N SER A 125 1.01 -11.77 5.82
CA SER A 125 0.04 -12.51 5.03
C SER A 125 0.42 -13.96 4.92
N ARG A 126 -0.59 -14.80 5.04
CA ARG A 126 -0.43 -16.25 5.01
C ARG A 126 -1.52 -16.86 4.15
N ALA A 127 -1.11 -17.71 3.21
CA ALA A 127 -2.02 -18.69 2.65
C ALA A 127 -2.41 -19.68 3.78
N GLY A 128 -3.69 -19.98 3.90
CA GLY A 128 -4.19 -21.00 4.81
C GLY A 128 -3.70 -22.39 4.40
N GLY A 129 -3.18 -23.16 5.36
CA GLY A 129 -2.89 -24.60 5.30
C GLY A 129 -2.10 -25.12 4.09
N GLY A 130 -0.79 -25.36 4.26
CA GLY A 130 -0.03 -26.41 3.56
C GLY A 130 0.26 -26.25 2.05
N ALA A 131 -0.24 -25.21 1.39
CA ALA A 131 -0.17 -25.06 -0.07
C ALA A 131 1.16 -24.48 -0.60
N ALA A 132 2.31 -24.82 0.00
CA ALA A 132 3.61 -24.33 -0.46
C ALA A 132 3.95 -24.74 -1.90
N HIS A 133 3.34 -25.82 -2.39
CA HIS A 133 3.59 -26.43 -3.70
C HIS A 133 2.36 -26.41 -4.63
N ALA A 134 1.23 -25.85 -4.19
CA ALA A 134 -0.01 -25.82 -4.96
C ALA A 134 -0.80 -24.51 -4.73
N PRO A 135 -0.42 -23.40 -5.39
CA PRO A 135 -1.11 -22.11 -5.24
C PRO A 135 -2.62 -22.17 -5.55
N HIS A 136 -3.01 -23.04 -6.48
CA HIS A 136 -4.42 -23.31 -6.83
C HIS A 136 -5.21 -24.06 -5.73
N ALA A 137 -4.53 -24.62 -4.73
CA ALA A 137 -5.14 -25.30 -3.59
C ALA A 137 -5.33 -24.37 -2.38
N ILE A 138 -4.98 -23.08 -2.50
CA ILE A 138 -5.16 -22.08 -1.44
C ILE A 138 -6.66 -21.85 -1.24
N ARG A 139 -7.22 -22.44 -0.17
CA ARG A 139 -8.65 -22.32 0.19
C ARG A 139 -8.97 -21.09 1.04
N ALA A 140 -7.95 -20.50 1.67
CA ALA A 140 -8.07 -19.32 2.50
C ALA A 140 -6.78 -18.52 2.40
N TYR A 141 -6.86 -17.20 2.46
CA TYR A 141 -5.69 -16.34 2.51
C TYR A 141 -5.96 -15.25 3.53
N ARG A 142 -5.15 -15.14 4.56
CA ARG A 142 -5.36 -14.18 5.65
C ARG A 142 -4.28 -13.12 5.66
N GLN A 143 -4.73 -11.86 5.76
CA GLN A 143 -3.89 -10.70 5.94
C GLN A 143 -4.18 -10.07 7.29
N GLU A 144 -3.13 -9.57 7.93
CA GLU A 144 -3.26 -8.78 9.15
C GLU A 144 -2.37 -7.56 9.02
N LEU A 145 -2.93 -6.39 9.30
CA LEU A 145 -2.24 -5.10 9.24
C LEU A 145 -2.21 -4.48 10.63
N TRP A 146 -1.06 -3.94 11.01
CA TRP A 146 -0.85 -3.19 12.25
C TRP A 146 -0.18 -1.86 11.97
N VAL A 147 -0.38 -0.91 12.88
CA VAL A 147 0.33 0.38 12.88
C VAL A 147 1.13 0.54 14.16
N LEU A 148 2.34 1.06 14.02
CA LEU A 148 3.24 1.42 15.09
C LEU A 148 3.55 2.92 14.98
N HIS A 149 3.55 3.63 16.11
CA HIS A 149 3.83 5.08 16.19
C HIS A 149 5.25 5.38 16.66
N ASP A 150 5.97 4.39 17.21
CA ASP A 150 7.36 4.52 17.63
C ASP A 150 8.32 3.63 16.82
N ALA A 151 9.51 4.19 16.57
CA ALA A 151 10.61 3.57 15.81
C ALA A 151 11.23 2.36 16.53
N ALA A 152 11.11 2.28 17.86
CA ALA A 152 11.55 1.13 18.66
C ALA A 152 10.65 -0.07 18.37
N ALA A 153 11.03 -0.87 17.37
CA ALA A 153 10.28 -2.05 16.96
C ALA A 153 10.38 -3.16 18.02
N PRO A 154 9.28 -3.78 18.43
CA PRO A 154 9.36 -5.15 18.92
C PRO A 154 9.82 -6.07 17.77
N ALA A 155 10.70 -7.03 18.08
CA ALA A 155 11.11 -8.10 17.17
C ALA A 155 10.00 -9.15 16.97
N GLY A 156 8.78 -8.70 16.67
CA GLY A 156 7.60 -9.56 16.59
C GLY A 156 6.38 -8.86 16.01
N PRO A 157 5.34 -9.61 15.55
CA PRO A 157 3.99 -9.07 15.49
C PRO A 157 3.64 -8.53 16.89
N PRO A 158 3.32 -7.24 17.01
CA PRO A 158 3.15 -6.60 18.30
C PRO A 158 1.90 -7.16 19.00
N ARG A 159 2.08 -7.94 20.06
CA ARG A 159 0.95 -8.45 20.88
C ARG A 159 0.11 -7.31 21.48
N SER A 160 0.68 -6.11 21.58
CA SER A 160 0.07 -4.92 22.18
C SER A 160 -0.27 -3.79 21.21
N ALA A 161 0.09 -3.87 19.91
CA ALA A 161 -0.29 -2.81 18.97
C ALA A 161 -1.68 -3.05 18.38
N PRO A 162 -2.45 -1.98 18.10
CA PRO A 162 -3.77 -2.10 17.50
C PRO A 162 -3.65 -2.75 16.11
N CYS A 163 -4.28 -3.90 15.96
CA CYS A 163 -4.51 -4.50 14.65
C CYS A 163 -5.53 -3.63 13.92
N LEU A 164 -5.13 -3.04 12.79
CA LEU A 164 -5.97 -2.14 12.01
C LEU A 164 -7.04 -2.90 11.24
N SER A 165 -6.69 -4.05 10.66
CA SER A 165 -7.63 -4.88 9.94
C SER A 165 -7.13 -6.32 9.79
N ARG A 166 -8.10 -7.22 9.57
CA ARG A 166 -7.90 -8.63 9.25
C ARG A 166 -8.80 -8.98 8.09
N GLU A 167 -8.22 -9.50 7.02
CA GLU A 167 -8.97 -9.82 5.80
C GLU A 167 -8.65 -11.22 5.31
N ASP A 168 -9.67 -11.92 4.85
CA ASP A 168 -9.54 -13.24 4.23
C ASP A 168 -9.54 -13.13 2.69
N ALA A 169 -8.72 -12.22 2.16
CA ALA A 169 -8.59 -11.97 0.73
C ALA A 169 -7.15 -11.55 0.34
N PRO A 170 -6.69 -11.90 -0.88
CA PRO A 170 -5.33 -11.58 -1.29
C PRO A 170 -5.11 -10.10 -1.61
N ASP A 171 -4.11 -9.54 -0.92
CA ASP A 171 -3.48 -8.22 -1.10
C ASP A 171 -4.42 -7.00 -1.20
N CYS A 172 -5.57 -7.09 -0.54
CA CYS A 172 -6.51 -5.98 -0.37
C CYS A 172 -5.99 -4.93 0.63
N LEU A 173 -5.39 -5.36 1.75
CA LEU A 173 -4.99 -4.44 2.82
C LEU A 173 -3.85 -3.50 2.45
N SER A 174 -2.91 -3.92 1.59
CA SER A 174 -1.79 -3.07 1.18
C SER A 174 -2.25 -1.91 0.31
N LEU A 175 -3.15 -2.21 -0.63
CA LEU A 175 -3.73 -1.25 -1.55
C LEU A 175 -4.66 -0.28 -0.81
N ASP A 176 -5.53 -0.80 0.07
CA ASP A 176 -6.41 0.03 0.90
C ASP A 176 -5.61 0.96 1.81
N LEU A 177 -4.49 0.49 2.37
CA LEU A 177 -3.58 1.33 3.14
C LEU A 177 -2.95 2.44 2.28
N ALA A 178 -2.55 2.14 1.05
CA ALA A 178 -2.00 3.14 0.15
C ALA A 178 -3.05 4.22 -0.21
N LEU A 179 -4.30 3.83 -0.47
CA LEU A 179 -5.40 4.78 -0.67
C LEU A 179 -5.66 5.64 0.57
N GLN A 180 -5.58 5.04 1.76
CA GLN A 180 -5.77 5.76 3.02
C GLN A 180 -4.66 6.80 3.26
N GLU A 181 -3.41 6.51 2.90
CA GLU A 181 -2.31 7.48 2.95
C GLU A 181 -2.52 8.65 1.97
N VAL A 182 -3.09 8.39 0.79
CA VAL A 182 -3.51 9.45 -0.14
C VAL A 182 -4.62 10.30 0.47
N ALA A 183 -5.66 9.67 1.04
CA ALA A 183 -6.75 10.38 1.68
C ALA A 183 -6.27 11.24 2.86
N LEU A 184 -5.32 10.74 3.67
CA LEU A 184 -4.70 11.50 4.74
C LEU A 184 -3.95 12.73 4.20
N ALA A 185 -3.08 12.54 3.19
CA ALA A 185 -2.32 13.64 2.59
C ALA A 185 -3.24 14.72 1.98
N LEU A 186 -4.41 14.31 1.45
CA LEU A 186 -5.43 15.24 0.97
C LEU A 186 -6.06 16.04 2.12
N ARG A 187 -6.39 15.41 3.26
CA ARG A 187 -6.91 16.12 4.44
C ARG A 187 -5.88 17.10 5.01
N GLU A 188 -4.62 16.70 5.09
CA GLU A 188 -3.51 17.57 5.52
C GLU A 188 -3.33 18.79 4.59
N ALA A 189 -3.67 18.63 3.31
CA ALA A 189 -3.69 19.72 2.33
C ALA A 189 -4.99 20.55 2.32
N GLY A 190 -5.95 20.26 3.21
CA GLY A 190 -7.25 20.95 3.27
C GLY A 190 -8.26 20.51 2.21
N GLU A 191 -8.07 19.35 1.58
CA GLU A 191 -8.87 18.84 0.47
C GLU A 191 -9.84 17.72 0.92
N ASP A 192 -10.63 17.98 1.97
CA ASP A 192 -11.51 16.98 2.60
C ASP A 192 -12.49 16.33 1.62
N GLY A 193 -13.03 17.11 0.68
CA GLY A 193 -13.95 16.62 -0.35
C GLY A 193 -13.30 15.62 -1.32
N LEU A 194 -12.02 15.78 -1.63
CA LEU A 194 -11.27 14.79 -2.42
C LEU A 194 -10.91 13.58 -1.56
N ALA A 195 -10.51 13.80 -0.31
CA ALA A 195 -10.18 12.71 0.61
C ALA A 195 -11.37 11.75 0.80
N LEU A 196 -12.60 12.26 0.93
CA LEU A 196 -13.81 11.46 1.01
C LEU A 196 -14.04 10.60 -0.24
N GLN A 197 -13.84 11.18 -1.43
CA GLN A 197 -13.96 10.45 -2.69
C GLN A 197 -12.90 9.34 -2.82
N VAL A 198 -11.65 9.60 -2.40
CA VAL A 198 -10.60 8.57 -2.37
C VAL A 198 -10.93 7.48 -1.36
N THR A 199 -11.44 7.84 -0.18
CA THR A 199 -11.84 6.88 0.86
C THR A 199 -12.96 5.95 0.37
N ALA A 200 -13.86 6.46 -0.46
CA ALA A 200 -14.94 5.67 -1.05
C ALA A 200 -14.45 4.61 -2.07
N LEU A 201 -13.20 4.71 -2.54
CA LEU A 201 -12.58 3.73 -3.44
C LEU A 201 -11.85 2.60 -2.69
N CYS A 202 -11.68 2.72 -1.38
CA CYS A 202 -11.16 1.62 -0.56
C CYS A 202 -12.13 0.43 -0.63
N GLY A 203 -11.59 -0.79 -0.65
CA GLY A 203 -12.36 -2.02 -0.78
C GLY A 203 -13.25 -2.34 0.44
N ARG A 204 -13.65 -3.61 0.56
CA ARG A 204 -14.52 -4.10 1.65
C ARG A 204 -13.94 -3.86 3.06
N ALA A 205 -12.63 -3.68 3.18
CA ALA A 205 -11.94 -3.29 4.42
C ALA A 205 -12.13 -1.78 4.74
N GLY A 206 -13.37 -1.29 4.61
CA GLY A 206 -13.74 0.12 4.72
C GLY A 206 -13.08 0.81 5.91
N THR A 207 -12.51 1.99 5.64
CA THR A 207 -11.81 2.88 6.59
C THR A 207 -10.93 2.16 7.61
N LEU A 208 -9.72 1.82 7.19
CA LEU A 208 -8.60 1.67 8.12
C LEU A 208 -8.56 2.92 9.01
N ALA A 209 -9.05 2.80 10.24
CA ALA A 209 -9.05 3.89 11.21
C ALA A 209 -7.60 4.09 11.67
N LEU A 210 -6.84 4.88 10.89
CA LEU A 210 -5.49 5.26 11.27
C LEU A 210 -5.57 6.06 12.57
N PRO A 211 -4.88 5.62 13.65
CA PRO A 211 -4.83 6.39 14.87
C PRO A 211 -4.20 7.76 14.58
N ALA A 212 -4.69 8.77 15.30
CA ALA A 212 -4.07 10.08 15.29
C ALA A 212 -2.59 9.94 15.65
N PRO A 213 -1.68 10.68 15.00
CA PRO A 213 -0.27 10.61 15.34
C PRO A 213 -0.12 10.89 16.84
N ALA A 214 0.64 10.05 17.54
CA ALA A 214 0.87 10.25 18.97
C ALA A 214 1.49 11.64 19.17
N PRO A 215 1.02 12.45 20.13
CA PRO A 215 1.66 13.72 20.41
C PRO A 215 3.13 13.44 20.76
N SER A 216 4.05 14.12 20.06
CA SER A 216 5.48 14.04 20.34
C SER A 216 5.67 14.31 21.83
N LEU A 217 6.09 13.28 22.59
CA LEU A 217 6.42 13.47 23.99
C LEU A 217 7.56 14.50 24.05
N PRO A 218 7.44 15.55 24.88
CA PRO A 218 8.52 16.51 25.03
C PRO A 218 9.77 15.76 25.49
N ASP A 219 10.90 16.04 24.85
CA ASP A 219 12.23 15.57 25.23
C ASP A 219 12.39 15.74 26.74
N ARG A 220 12.24 14.65 27.50
CA ARG A 220 12.69 14.62 28.89
C ARG A 220 14.21 14.59 28.83
N ARG A 221 14.82 15.77 28.70
CA ARG A 221 16.19 15.96 29.17
C ARG A 221 16.16 15.65 30.66
N GLU A 222 16.63 14.46 31.02
CA GLU A 222 16.97 14.16 32.40
C GLU A 222 17.94 15.24 32.90
N PRO A 223 17.68 15.87 34.06
CA PRO A 223 18.65 16.78 34.63
C PRO A 223 19.90 15.96 35.00
N ALA A 224 21.06 16.40 34.51
CA ALA A 224 22.34 15.85 34.92
C ALA A 224 22.44 15.94 36.45
N ALA A 225 22.61 14.79 37.10
CA ALA A 225 22.87 14.73 38.53
C ALA A 225 24.20 15.47 38.83
N ALA A 226 24.13 16.39 39.79
CA ALA A 226 25.26 17.10 40.39
C ALA A 226 25.84 16.31 41.57
#